data_AF-A0A8D5U458-F1
#
_entry.id   AF-A0A8D5U458-F1
#
_cell.length_a   1.000
_cell.length_b   1.000
_cell.length_c   1.000
_cell.angle_alpha   90.00
_cell.angle_beta   90.00
_cell.angle_gamma   90.00
#
_symmetry.space_group_name_H-M   'P 1'
#
loop_
_entity.id
_entity.type
_entity.pdbx_description
1 polymer ?
#
loop_
_entity_poly.entity_id
_entity_poly.type
_entity_poly.pdbx_seq_one_letter_code
_entity_poly.pdbx_strand_id
1 'polypeptide(L)'
;MKIRDQLMYPTAKILLVLLDGPKTDREIRDILGMSLTTYHENITWLIANGYTEKKGEGYILTEKARQQLIKTFLPFLGYIEKLKENTTVSLI
;
A
#
# COMPACT_ATOMS: atom_id res chain seq x y z
N MET A 1 -4.62 10.93 -15.71
CA MET A 1 -4.36 9.61 -15.07
C MET A 1 -5.68 9.07 -14.55
N LYS A 2 -6.03 7.80 -14.80
CA LYS A 2 -7.30 7.23 -14.32
C LYS A 2 -7.13 6.71 -12.88
N ILE A 3 -8.19 6.71 -12.07
CA ILE A 3 -8.18 6.20 -10.67
C ILE A 3 -7.63 4.77 -10.57
N ARG A 4 -7.95 3.93 -11.56
CA ARG A 4 -7.41 2.56 -11.68
C ARG A 4 -5.88 2.55 -11.67
N ASP A 5 -5.25 3.52 -12.34
CA ASP A 5 -3.81 3.56 -12.47
C ASP A 5 -3.16 3.93 -11.12
N GLN A 6 -3.81 4.74 -10.28
CA GLN A 6 -3.34 5.10 -8.92
C GLN A 6 -3.47 3.94 -7.90
N LEU A 7 -4.53 3.13 -8.01
CA LEU A 7 -4.81 2.00 -7.11
C LEU A 7 -4.04 0.70 -7.49
N MET A 8 -3.51 0.62 -8.71
CA MET A 8 -2.83 -0.56 -9.24
C MET A 8 -1.30 -0.52 -9.10
N TYR A 9 -0.70 0.58 -8.61
CA TYR A 9 0.75 0.63 -8.43
C TYR A 9 1.20 -0.38 -7.37
N PRO A 10 2.09 -1.34 -7.73
CA PRO A 10 2.58 -2.32 -6.77
C PRO A 10 3.28 -1.66 -5.57
N THR A 11 3.93 -0.50 -5.77
CA THR A 11 4.47 0.34 -4.69
C THR A 11 3.41 0.77 -3.68
N ALA A 12 2.24 1.25 -4.12
CA ALA A 12 1.17 1.68 -3.23
C ALA A 12 0.63 0.50 -2.40
N LYS A 13 0.49 -0.67 -3.02
CA LYS A 13 0.07 -1.90 -2.31
C LYS A 13 1.04 -2.28 -1.19
N ILE A 14 2.35 -2.22 -1.46
CA ILE A 14 3.38 -2.47 -0.44
C ILE A 14 3.27 -1.45 0.70
N LEU A 15 3.10 -0.16 0.38
CA LEU A 15 2.95 0.88 1.41
C LEU A 15 1.71 0.67 2.29
N LEU A 16 0.59 0.23 1.70
CA LEU A 16 -0.63 -0.06 2.45
C LEU A 16 -0.44 -1.26 3.40
N VAL A 17 0.24 -2.33 2.96
CA VAL A 17 0.55 -3.48 3.83
C VAL A 17 1.41 -3.07 5.03
N LEU A 18 2.31 -2.11 4.84
CA LEU A 18 3.17 -1.60 5.90
C LEU A 18 2.47 -0.62 6.86
N LEU A 19 1.20 -0.24 6.61
CA LEU A 19 0.39 0.47 7.61
C LEU A 19 0.10 -0.40 8.83
N ASP A 20 0.00 -1.72 8.65
CA ASP A 20 -0.23 -2.71 9.71
C ASP A 20 1.06 -3.04 10.51
N GLY A 21 2.08 -2.18 10.41
CA GLY A 21 3.35 -2.31 11.09
C GLY A 21 4.43 -3.06 10.28
N PRO A 22 5.59 -3.34 10.90
CA PRO A 22 6.74 -3.93 10.21
C PRO A 22 6.41 -5.25 9.52
N LYS A 23 6.95 -5.47 8.30
CA LYS A 23 6.83 -6.73 7.55
C LYS A 23 8.12 -7.08 6.82
N THR A 24 8.46 -8.37 6.81
CA THR A 24 9.57 -8.95 6.05
C THR A 24 9.24 -9.05 4.55
N ASP A 25 10.26 -9.27 3.72
CA ASP A 25 10.08 -9.50 2.29
C ASP A 25 9.08 -10.64 2.00
N ARG A 26 9.17 -11.72 2.78
CA ARG A 26 8.29 -12.89 2.64
C ARG A 26 6.85 -12.53 2.95
N GLU A 27 6.60 -11.88 4.08
CA GLU A 27 5.23 -11.51 4.48
C GLU A 27 4.58 -10.57 3.46
N ILE A 28 5.31 -9.56 2.98
CA ILE A 28 4.78 -8.61 1.98
C ILE A 28 4.41 -9.36 0.69
N ARG A 29 5.28 -10.25 0.22
CA ARG A 29 5.04 -11.04 -0.99
C ARG A 29 3.89 -12.02 -0.84
N ASP A 30 3.82 -12.72 0.29
CA ASP A 30 2.78 -13.71 0.57
C ASP A 30 1.40 -13.03 0.65
N ILE A 31 1.30 -11.85 1.28
CA ILE A 31 0.06 -11.05 1.35
C ILE A 31 -0.38 -10.56 -0.04
N LEU A 32 0.57 -10.07 -0.85
CA LEU A 32 0.25 -9.40 -2.11
C LEU A 32 0.23 -10.34 -3.33
N GLY A 33 0.66 -11.59 -3.18
CA GLY A 33 0.76 -12.55 -4.28
C GLY A 33 1.70 -12.09 -5.40
N MET A 34 2.72 -11.28 -5.08
CA MET A 34 3.63 -10.68 -6.07
C MET A 34 4.74 -11.64 -6.49
N SER A 35 5.12 -11.57 -7.77
CA SER A 35 6.35 -12.21 -8.25
C SER A 35 7.57 -11.61 -7.55
N LEU A 36 8.65 -12.39 -7.41
CA LEU A 36 9.89 -11.92 -6.80
C LEU A 36 10.46 -10.69 -7.52
N THR A 37 10.47 -10.71 -8.85
CA THR A 37 10.97 -9.61 -9.68
C THR A 37 10.18 -8.33 -9.46
N THR A 38 8.84 -8.40 -9.58
CA THR A 38 7.96 -7.25 -9.35
C THR A 38 8.13 -6.71 -7.94
N TYR A 39 8.19 -7.59 -6.93
CA TYR A 39 8.40 -7.17 -5.56
C TYR A 39 9.73 -6.41 -5.39
N HIS A 40 10.85 -6.99 -5.85
CA HIS A 40 12.17 -6.38 -5.72
C HIS A 40 12.26 -5.01 -6.41
N GLU A 41 11.76 -4.89 -7.64
CA GLU A 41 11.74 -3.61 -8.35
C GLU A 41 11.03 -2.52 -7.53
N ASN A 42 9.89 -2.87 -6.93
CA ASN A 42 9.05 -1.91 -6.23
C ASN A 42 9.59 -1.59 -4.83
N ILE A 43 10.05 -2.58 -4.05
CA ILE A 43 10.63 -2.31 -2.73
C ILE A 43 11.95 -1.54 -2.83
N THR A 44 12.81 -1.86 -3.81
CA THR A 44 14.04 -1.11 -4.06
C THR A 44 13.73 0.34 -4.42
N TRP A 45 12.74 0.58 -5.29
CA TRP A 45 12.31 1.94 -5.61
C TRP A 45 11.78 2.69 -4.39
N LEU A 46 10.97 2.05 -3.54
CA LEU A 46 10.42 2.65 -2.32
C LEU A 46 11.52 3.03 -1.32
N ILE A 47 12.53 2.18 -1.15
CA ILE A 47 13.70 2.45 -0.30
C ILE A 47 14.50 3.62 -0.88
N ALA A 48 14.85 3.58 -2.17
CA ALA A 48 15.65 4.61 -2.82
C ALA A 48 14.98 6.00 -2.77
N ASN A 49 13.65 6.05 -2.75
CA ASN A 49 12.88 7.29 -2.65
C ASN A 49 12.50 7.68 -1.21
N GLY A 50 12.97 6.93 -0.20
CA GLY A 50 12.77 7.23 1.22
C GLY A 50 11.32 7.06 1.69
N TYR A 51 10.55 6.17 1.07
CA TYR A 51 9.20 5.82 1.52
C TYR A 51 9.19 4.67 2.53
N THR A 52 10.17 3.78 2.45
CA THR A 52 10.33 2.66 3.38
C THR A 52 11.77 2.58 3.87
N GLU A 53 11.96 2.12 5.10
CA GLU A 53 13.28 1.83 5.66
C GLU A 53 13.31 0.45 6.29
N LYS A 54 14.49 -0.18 6.28
CA LYS A 54 14.68 -1.51 6.87
C LYS A 54 14.92 -1.36 8.37
N LYS A 55 14.15 -2.08 9.19
CA LYS A 55 14.26 -2.11 10.66
C LYS A 55 14.25 -3.55 11.14
N GLY A 56 15.42 -4.04 11.56
CA GLY A 56 15.61 -5.46 11.86
C GLY A 56 15.45 -6.31 10.60
N GLU A 57 14.62 -7.34 10.68
CA GLU A 57 14.34 -8.25 9.55
C GLU A 57 13.29 -7.72 8.57
N GLY A 58 12.56 -6.66 8.94
CA GLY A 58 11.44 -6.14 8.15
C GLY A 58 11.60 -4.70 7.67
N TYR A 59 10.58 -4.22 6.97
CA TYR A 59 10.44 -2.86 6.48
C TYR A 59 9.38 -2.12 7.27
N ILE A 60 9.58 -0.81 7.44
CA ILE A 60 8.58 0.10 8.01
C ILE A 60 8.38 1.30 7.10
N LEU A 61 7.23 1.95 7.25
CA LEU A 61 6.96 3.24 6.61
C LEU A 61 7.81 4.34 7.25
N THR A 62 8.37 5.21 6.42
CA THR A 62 8.92 6.48 6.87
C THR A 62 7.79 7.48 7.16
N GLU A 63 8.12 8.59 7.82
CA GLU A 63 7.15 9.66 8.05
C GLU A 63 6.66 10.29 6.73
N LYS A 64 7.58 10.45 5.76
CA LYS A 64 7.26 10.91 4.41
C LYS A 64 6.17 10.05 3.76
N ALA A 65 6.29 8.72 3.87
CA ALA A 65 5.29 7.81 3.31
C ALA A 65 3.94 7.94 4.01
N ARG A 66 3.91 8.01 5.35
CA ARG A 66 2.66 8.20 6.10
C ARG A 66 1.93 9.47 5.68
N GLN A 67 2.64 10.60 5.59
CA GLN A 67 2.06 11.86 5.15
C GLN A 67 1.53 11.79 3.70
N GLN A 68 2.28 11.14 2.80
CA GLN A 68 1.86 10.96 1.42
C GLN A 68 0.60 10.06 1.31
N LEU A 69 0.54 8.98 2.09
CA LEU A 69 -0.63 8.10 2.16
C LEU A 69 -1.85 8.85 2.67
N ILE A 70 -1.73 9.60 3.78
CA ILE A 70 -2.83 10.42 4.31
C ILE A 70 -3.30 11.41 3.23
N LYS A 71 -2.39 12.20 2.65
CA LYS A 71 -2.75 13.17 1.60
C LYS A 71 -3.43 12.54 0.40
N THR A 72 -3.02 11.33 0.03
CA THR A 72 -3.52 10.61 -1.14
C THR A 72 -4.87 9.95 -0.86
N PHE A 73 -5.02 9.26 0.28
CA PHE A 73 -6.17 8.40 0.57
C PHE A 73 -7.25 9.07 1.43
N LEU A 74 -6.92 10.06 2.27
CA LEU A 74 -7.90 10.76 3.12
C LEU A 74 -9.07 11.36 2.32
N PRO A 75 -8.85 12.00 1.15
CA PRO A 75 -9.96 12.51 0.32
C PRO A 75 -10.92 11.42 -0.16
N PHE A 76 -10.50 10.16 -0.17
CA PHE A 76 -11.32 9.03 -0.62
C PHE A 76 -12.20 8.43 0.47
N LEU A 77 -12.02 8.80 1.75
CA LEU A 77 -12.81 8.23 2.86
C LEU A 77 -14.32 8.34 2.65
N GLY A 78 -14.81 9.51 2.21
CA GLY A 78 -16.24 9.69 1.94
C GLY A 78 -16.78 8.81 0.80
N TYR A 79 -15.94 8.46 -0.17
CA TYR A 79 -16.32 7.53 -1.24
C TYR A 79 -16.29 6.09 -0.76
N ILE A 80 -15.35 5.73 0.13
CA ILE A 80 -15.28 4.40 0.75
C ILE A 80 -16.56 4.14 1.56
N GLU A 81 -17.05 5.12 2.31
CA GLU A 81 -18.33 4.96 3.05
C GLU A 81 -19.51 4.71 2.08
N LYS A 82 -19.62 5.48 0.99
CA LYS A 82 -20.65 5.23 -0.04
C LYS A 82 -20.52 3.86 -0.71
N LEU A 83 -19.30 3.35 -0.89
CA LEU A 83 -19.08 2.01 -1.44
C LEU A 83 -19.54 0.92 -0.46
N LYS A 84 -19.31 1.10 0.84
CA LYS A 84 -19.82 0.17 1.87
C LYS A 84 -21.33 0.11 1.85
N GLU A 85 -22.01 1.25 1.79
CA GLU A 85 -23.47 1.34 1.70
C GLU A 85 -24.02 0.52 0.52
N ASN A 86 -23.42 0.63 -0.67
CA ASN A 86 -23.83 -0.11 -1.87
C ASN A 86 -23.47 -1.61 -1.83
N THR A 87 -22.46 -1.99 -1.06
CA THR A 87 -22.10 -3.39 -0.86
C THR A 87 -23.13 -4.10 0.03
N THR A 88 -23.66 -3.41 1.06
CA THR A 88 -24.77 -3.92 1.88
C THR A 88 -26.06 -4.12 1.07
N VAL A 89 -26.33 -3.29 0.06
CA VAL A 89 -27.51 -3.44 -0.82
C VAL A 89 -27.37 -4.63 -1.77
N SER A 90 -26.15 -5.07 -2.08
CA SER A 90 -25.90 -6.18 -3.01
C SER A 90 -25.87 -7.57 -2.35
N LEU A 91 -26.06 -7.64 -1.02
CA LEU A 91 -26.08 -8.88 -0.23
C LEU A 91 -27.50 -9.25 0.27
N ILE A 92 -28.54 -8.60 -0.27
CA ILE A 92 -29.96 -8.87 0.02
C ILE A 92 -30.67 -9.30 -1.26
#